data_AF-A0A7L9FK15-F1
#
_entry.id   AF-A0A7L9FK15-F1
#
_cell.length_a   1.000
_cell.length_b   1.000
_cell.length_c   1.000
_cell.angle_alpha   90.00
_cell.angle_beta   90.00
_cell.angle_gamma   90.00
#
_symmetry.space_group_name_H-M   'P 1'
#
loop_
_entity.id
_entity.type
_entity.pdbx_description
1 polymer ?
#
loop_
_entity_poly.entity_id
_entity_poly.type
_entity_poly.pdbx_seq_one_letter_code
_entity_poly.pdbx_strand_id
1 'polypeptide(L)'
;MNMRAAVSSIIGYIAAAMFNSILLVIKETNKSVFDWLKATFGHHWLGHGILTIAVFVLVTLLAWYAIRRYEPTDRDIGRLAILVVVFTALSVIIIAGFYAIEVMGH
;
A
#
# COMPACT_ATOMS: atom_id res chain seq x y z
N MET A 1 -12.69 -18.54 10.12
CA MET A 1 -11.61 -17.60 9.74
C MET A 1 -11.12 -16.91 11.00
N ASN A 2 -9.80 -16.76 11.21
CA ASN A 2 -9.29 -16.04 12.38
C ASN A 2 -9.54 -14.53 12.19
N MET A 3 -10.48 -13.94 12.95
CA MET A 3 -10.89 -12.53 12.78
C MET A 3 -9.72 -11.56 12.96
N ARG A 4 -8.80 -11.87 13.86
CA ARG A 4 -7.58 -11.08 14.05
C ARG A 4 -6.70 -11.09 12.80
N ALA A 5 -6.64 -12.21 12.08
CA ALA A 5 -5.87 -12.34 10.84
C ALA A 5 -6.46 -11.44 9.77
N ALA A 6 -7.78 -11.55 9.60
CA ALA A 6 -8.52 -10.76 8.62
C ALA A 6 -8.32 -9.26 8.86
N VAL A 7 -8.59 -8.77 10.08
CA VAL A 7 -8.41 -7.35 10.42
C VAL A 7 -6.98 -6.86 10.21
N SER A 8 -5.98 -7.62 10.67
CA SER A 8 -4.58 -7.23 10.53
C SER A 8 -4.13 -7.22 9.07
N SER A 9 -4.59 -8.17 8.26
CA SER A 9 -4.31 -8.21 6.83
C SER A 9 -4.99 -7.06 6.08
N ILE A 10 -6.20 -6.66 6.48
CA ILE A 10 -6.89 -5.52 5.88
C ILE A 10 -6.13 -4.21 6.17
N ILE A 11 -5.68 -4.01 7.41
CA ILE A 11 -4.88 -2.85 7.78
C ILE A 11 -3.57 -2.82 6.97
N GLY A 12 -2.89 -3.97 6.86
CA GLY A 12 -1.68 -4.09 6.04
C GLY A 12 -1.93 -3.80 4.56
N TYR A 13 -3.05 -4.28 4.00
CA TYR A 13 -3.45 -4.01 2.63
C TYR A 13 -3.66 -2.51 2.39
N ILE A 14 -4.41 -1.82 3.26
CA ILE A 14 -4.67 -0.38 3.14
C ILE A 14 -3.35 0.40 3.12
N ALA A 15 -2.44 0.08 4.04
CA ALA A 15 -1.13 0.71 4.11
C ALA A 15 -0.29 0.44 2.85
N ALA A 16 -0.27 -0.81 2.38
CA ALA A 16 0.48 -1.20 1.18
C ALA A 16 -0.09 -0.56 -0.10
N ALA A 17 -1.41 -0.47 -0.25
CA ALA A 17 -2.06 0.19 -1.38
C ALA A 17 -1.69 1.67 -1.45
N MET A 18 -1.75 2.36 -0.31
CA MET A 18 -1.32 3.76 -0.20
C MET A 18 0.16 3.92 -0.51
N PHE A 19 1.02 3.14 0.15
CA PHE A 19 2.46 3.15 -0.09
C PHE A 19 2.79 2.91 -1.57
N ASN A 20 2.14 1.94 -2.21
CA ASN A 20 2.31 1.62 -3.62
C ASN A 20 2.03 2.83 -4.52
N SER A 21 0.90 3.51 -4.30
CA SER A 21 0.53 4.68 -5.11
C SER A 21 1.48 5.86 -4.91
N ILE A 22 1.90 6.12 -3.67
CA ILE A 22 2.84 7.19 -3.32
C ILE A 22 4.23 6.90 -3.86
N LEU A 23 4.75 5.67 -3.68
CA LEU A 23 6.06 5.26 -4.18
C LEU A 23 6.12 5.35 -5.71
N LEU A 24 5.00 5.07 -6.40
CA LEU A 24 4.92 5.25 -7.84
C LEU A 24 5.16 6.72 -8.22
N VAL A 25 4.42 7.66 -7.64
CA VAL A 25 4.60 9.08 -7.96
C VAL A 25 6.01 9.55 -7.61
N ILE A 26 6.54 9.16 -6.45
CA ILE A 26 7.88 9.56 -6.00
C ILE A 26 8.96 9.02 -6.94
N LYS A 27 8.92 7.73 -7.29
CA LYS A 27 9.99 7.13 -8.12
C LYS A 27 9.98 7.68 -9.54
N GLU A 28 8.80 8.00 -10.10
CA GLU A 28 8.69 8.54 -11.46
C GLU A 28 9.11 10.02 -11.51
N THR A 29 8.88 10.79 -10.43
CA THR A 29 9.25 12.23 -10.38
C THR A 29 10.64 12.50 -9.81
N ASN A 30 11.26 11.54 -9.12
CA ASN A 30 12.57 11.68 -8.49
C ASN A 30 13.57 10.66 -9.03
N LYS A 31 14.47 11.14 -9.90
CA LYS A 31 15.54 10.34 -10.51
C LYS A 31 16.41 9.60 -9.49
N SER A 32 16.69 10.20 -8.33
CA SER A 32 17.53 9.58 -7.29
C SER A 32 16.86 8.34 -6.69
N VAL A 33 15.54 8.39 -6.49
CA VAL A 33 14.76 7.25 -5.99
C VAL A 33 14.68 6.15 -7.04
N PHE A 34 14.42 6.52 -8.30
CA PHE A 34 14.43 5.58 -9.41
C PHE A 34 15.76 4.82 -9.54
N ASP A 35 16.86 5.56 -9.55
CA ASP A 35 18.21 5.02 -9.69
C ASP A 35 18.58 4.15 -8.48
N TRP A 36 18.21 4.56 -7.26
CA TRP A 36 18.41 3.76 -6.06
C TRP A 36 17.67 2.42 -6.13
N LEU A 37 16.40 2.42 -6.57
CA LEU A 37 15.63 1.18 -6.73
C LEU A 37 16.28 0.26 -7.77
N LYS A 38 16.72 0.83 -8.90
CA LYS A 38 17.40 0.06 -9.96
C LYS A 38 18.74 -0.50 -9.49
N ALA A 39 19.55 0.28 -8.78
CA ALA A 39 20.86 -0.15 -8.29
C ALA A 39 20.75 -1.21 -7.19
N THR A 40 19.76 -1.09 -6.30
CA THR A 40 19.59 -1.99 -5.14
C THR A 40 18.93 -3.31 -5.53
N PHE A 41 17.92 -3.27 -6.40
CA PHE A 41 17.09 -4.44 -6.74
C PHE A 41 17.29 -4.92 -8.20
N GLY A 42 18.27 -4.36 -8.92
CA GLY A 42 18.53 -4.64 -10.34
C GLY A 42 17.55 -3.95 -11.30
N HIS A 43 16.28 -3.81 -10.89
CA HIS A 43 15.24 -3.12 -11.65
C HIS A 43 14.32 -2.32 -10.72
N HIS A 44 13.96 -1.09 -11.14
CA HIS A 44 13.15 -0.17 -10.34
C HIS A 44 11.74 -0.73 -10.03
N TRP A 45 11.13 -1.43 -10.99
CA TRP A 45 9.81 -2.06 -10.79
C TRP A 45 9.86 -3.25 -9.84
N LEU A 46 10.97 -4.00 -9.82
CA LEU A 46 11.16 -5.12 -8.90
C LEU A 46 11.32 -4.61 -7.47
N GLY A 47 12.18 -3.60 -7.27
CA GLY A 47 12.34 -2.94 -5.97
C GLY A 47 11.05 -2.35 -5.44
N HIS A 48 10.26 -1.71 -6.31
CA HIS A 48 8.92 -1.22 -5.99
C HIS A 48 8.00 -2.33 -5.46
N GLY A 49 7.94 -3.47 -6.18
CA GLY A 49 7.12 -4.62 -5.78
C GLY A 49 7.56 -5.21 -4.43
N ILE A 50 8.88 -5.40 -4.25
CA ILE A 50 9.45 -5.94 -3.00
C ILE A 50 9.12 -5.03 -1.82
N LEU A 51 9.33 -3.71 -1.95
CA LEU A 51 9.04 -2.76 -0.88
C LEU A 51 7.54 -2.72 -0.55
N THR A 52 6.68 -2.82 -1.55
CA THR A 52 5.21 -2.84 -1.36
C THR A 52 4.78 -4.08 -0.57
N ILE A 53 5.30 -5.26 -0.93
CA ILE A 53 5.05 -6.51 -0.21
C ILE A 53 5.64 -6.44 1.21
N ALA A 54 6.83 -5.87 1.36
CA ALA A 54 7.45 -5.70 2.67
C ALA A 54 6.57 -4.81 3.58
N VAL A 55 6.04 -3.69 3.08
CA VAL A 55 5.11 -2.84 3.83
C VAL A 55 3.85 -3.60 4.20
N PHE A 56 3.25 -4.36 3.28
CA PHE A 56 2.09 -5.20 3.59
C PHE A 56 2.38 -6.15 4.76
N VAL A 57 3.44 -6.94 4.66
CA VAL A 57 3.80 -7.95 5.68
C VAL A 57 4.12 -7.28 7.01
N LEU A 58 4.96 -6.24 7.01
CA LEU A 58 5.37 -5.55 8.24
C LEU A 58 4.18 -4.92 8.94
N VAL A 59 3.32 -4.20 8.22
CA VAL A 59 2.14 -3.55 8.81
C VAL A 59 1.13 -4.59 9.28
N THR A 60 0.93 -5.70 8.56
CA THR A 60 0.08 -6.80 9.02
C THR A 60 0.59 -7.40 10.33
N LEU A 61 1.90 -7.66 10.45
CA LEU A 61 2.49 -8.20 11.68
C LEU A 61 2.40 -7.21 12.84
N LEU A 62 2.66 -5.92 12.59
CA LEU A 62 2.54 -4.86 13.58
C LEU A 62 1.09 -4.70 14.05
N ALA A 63 0.13 -4.69 13.13
CA ALA A 63 -1.30 -4.61 13.44
C ALA A 63 -1.74 -5.82 14.26
N TRP A 64 -1.35 -7.03 13.85
CA TRP A 64 -1.64 -8.27 14.58
C TRP A 64 -1.12 -8.22 16.02
N TYR A 65 0.11 -7.76 16.20
CA TYR A 65 0.70 -7.60 17.52
C TYR A 65 -0.02 -6.53 18.34
N ALA A 66 -0.35 -5.38 17.73
CA ALA A 66 -1.02 -4.27 18.39
C ALA A 66 -2.43 -4.65 18.90
N ILE A 67 -3.19 -5.42 18.12
CA ILE A 67 -4.55 -5.83 18.47
C ILE A 67 -4.62 -7.17 19.22
N ARG A 68 -3.50 -7.72 19.70
CA ARG A 68 -3.48 -9.05 20.34
C ARG A 68 -4.41 -9.21 21.55
N ARG A 69 -4.75 -8.10 22.23
CA ARG A 69 -5.67 -8.04 23.38
C ARG A 69 -7.07 -7.53 23.02
N TYR A 70 -7.33 -7.29 21.75
CA TYR A 70 -8.59 -6.78 21.24
C TYR A 70 -9.27 -7.88 20.43
N GLU A 71 -10.56 -8.10 20.68
CA GLU A 71 -11.38 -9.04 19.92
C GLU A 71 -12.17 -8.26 18.86
N PRO A 72 -11.81 -8.38 17.56
CA PRO A 72 -12.51 -7.65 16.53
C PRO A 72 -13.95 -8.16 16.37
N THR A 73 -14.87 -7.23 16.17
CA THR A 73 -16.28 -7.52 15.93
C THR A 73 -16.61 -7.47 14.44
N ASP A 74 -17.76 -8.00 14.05
CA ASP A 74 -18.25 -7.89 12.66
C ASP A 74 -18.43 -6.42 12.21
N ARG A 75 -18.73 -5.53 13.15
CA ARG A 75 -18.82 -4.09 12.89
C ARG A 75 -17.47 -3.49 12.50
N ASP A 76 -16.38 -3.97 13.10
CA ASP A 76 -15.02 -3.51 12.78
C ASP A 76 -14.60 -3.97 11.40
N ILE A 77 -14.94 -5.22 11.03
CA ILE A 77 -14.73 -5.75 9.69
C ILE A 77 -15.52 -4.92 8.66
N GLY A 78 -16.78 -4.60 8.93
CA GLY A 78 -17.60 -3.77 8.04
C GLY A 78 -17.00 -2.37 7.81
N ARG A 79 -16.51 -1.73 8.87
CA ARG A 79 -15.80 -0.44 8.76
C ARG A 79 -14.51 -0.55 7.96
N LEU A 80 -13.72 -1.59 8.23
CA LEU A 80 -12.46 -1.83 7.50
C LEU A 80 -12.70 -2.15 6.02
N ALA A 81 -13.78 -2.86 5.68
CA ALA A 81 -14.17 -3.10 4.29
C ALA A 81 -14.49 -1.80 3.55
N ILE A 82 -15.21 -0.86 4.19
CA ILE A 82 -15.44 0.47 3.61
C ILE A 82 -14.11 1.21 3.42
N LEU A 83 -13.21 1.16 4.40
CA LEU A 83 -11.89 1.78 4.29
C LEU A 83 -11.05 1.18 3.17
N VAL A 84 -11.10 -0.14 2.96
CA VAL A 84 -10.47 -0.79 1.80
C VAL A 84 -10.96 -0.14 0.51
N VAL A 85 -12.27 -0.05 0.31
CA VAL A 85 -12.83 0.55 -0.92
C VAL A 85 -12.36 1.98 -1.09
N VAL A 86 -12.43 2.80 -0.04
CA VAL A 86 -12.03 4.22 -0.09
C VAL A 86 -10.54 4.38 -0.41
N PHE A 87 -9.66 3.66 0.29
CA PHE A 87 -8.21 3.80 0.09
C PHE A 87 -7.74 3.16 -1.22
N THR A 88 -8.38 2.10 -1.70
CA THR A 88 -8.11 1.56 -3.03
C THR A 88 -8.54 2.56 -4.10
N ALA A 89 -9.73 3.15 -3.99
CA ALA A 89 -10.18 4.18 -4.93
C ALA A 89 -9.23 5.39 -4.92
N LEU A 90 -8.80 5.83 -3.74
CA LEU A 90 -7.81 6.91 -3.61
C LEU A 90 -6.46 6.54 -4.25
N SER A 91 -5.97 5.31 -4.05
CA SER A 91 -4.73 4.81 -4.67
C SER A 91 -4.83 4.86 -6.20
N VAL A 92 -5.98 4.44 -6.74
CA VAL A 92 -6.25 4.48 -8.19
C VAL A 92 -6.28 5.92 -8.69
N ILE A 93 -6.96 6.84 -7.98
CA ILE A 93 -7.02 8.26 -8.35
C ILE A 93 -5.61 8.88 -8.37
N ILE A 94 -4.75 8.56 -7.40
CA ILE A 94 -3.36 9.05 -7.37
C ILE A 94 -2.59 8.60 -8.60
N ILE A 95 -2.62 7.30 -8.91
CA ILE A 95 -1.87 6.73 -10.04
C ILE A 95 -2.44 7.21 -11.37
N ALA A 96 -3.76 7.15 -11.54
CA ALA A 96 -4.44 7.59 -12.75
C ALA A 96 -4.27 9.09 -12.98
N GLY A 97 -4.40 9.90 -11.92
CA GLY A 97 -4.19 11.34 -11.96
C GLY A 97 -2.76 11.70 -12.36
N PHE A 98 -1.76 11.01 -11.80
CA PHE A 98 -0.37 11.17 -12.20
C PHE A 98 -0.16 10.94 -13.70
N TYR A 99 -0.59 9.78 -14.22
CA TYR A 99 -0.42 9.47 -15.64
C TYR A 99 -1.30 10.33 -16.56
N ALA A 100 -2.50 10.75 -16.13
CA ALA A 100 -3.33 11.66 -16.91
C ALA A 100 -2.64 13.01 -17.11
N ILE A 101 -2.03 13.56 -16.05
CA ILE A 101 -1.26 14.80 -16.13
C ILE A 101 -0.02 14.61 -17.02
N GLU A 102 0.72 13.52 -16.82
CA GLU A 102 1.92 13.21 -17.61
C GLU A 102 1.57 13.14 -19.11
N VAL A 103 0.52 12.40 -19.49
CA VAL A 103 0.09 12.24 -20.89
C VAL A 103 -0.38 13.56 -21.52
N MET A 104 -1.05 14.43 -20.77
CA MET A 104 -1.50 15.74 -21.28
C MET A 104 -0.37 16.79 -21.35
N GLY A 105 0.74 16.56 -20.65
CA GLY A 105 1.90 17.45 -20.62
C GLY A 105 2.88 17.24 -21.77
N HIS A 106 2.72 16.17 -22.55
CA HIS A 106 3.43 15.87 -23.81
C HIS A 106 2.54 16.18 -25.02
#